data_AF-A0A2N3N1F8-F1
#
_entry.id   AF-A0A2N3N1F8-F1
#
_cell.length_a   1.000
_cell.length_b   1.000
_cell.length_c   1.000
_cell.angle_alpha   90.00
_cell.angle_beta   90.00
_cell.angle_gamma   90.00
#
_symmetry.space_group_name_H-M   'P 1'
#
loop_
_entity.id
_entity.type
_entity.pdbx_description
1 polymer ?
#
loop_
_entity_poly.entity_id
_entity_poly.type
_entity_poly.pdbx_seq_one_letter_code
_entity_poly.pdbx_strand_id
1 'polypeptide(L)'
;MKLTTVFAAAAAFTPASGDGSTEGGYYTKAGPGKPGDACFNIGNWNNKISSIRYYSDNPEHTSRCCVEFYDSPNCANLIGPGSQCRNFFADAKDLGINNDISSFKTRCFAIS
;
A
#
# COMPACT_ATOMS: atom_id res chain seq x y z
N MET A 1 -11.66 -25.20 16.99
CA MET A 1 -10.94 -23.91 17.05
C MET A 1 -10.93 -23.31 15.65
N LYS A 2 -11.61 -22.18 15.42
CA LYS A 2 -11.46 -21.41 14.16
C LYS A 2 -10.16 -20.63 14.30
N LEU A 3 -9.11 -21.02 13.56
CA LEU A 3 -7.94 -20.15 13.41
C LEU A 3 -8.40 -18.90 12.67
N THR A 4 -8.48 -17.80 13.40
CA THR A 4 -8.63 -16.47 12.82
C THR A 4 -7.26 -16.13 12.22
N THR A 5 -7.00 -16.60 11.00
CA THR A 5 -5.81 -16.25 10.24
C THR A 5 -5.70 -14.73 10.20
N VAL A 6 -4.62 -14.15 10.70
CA VAL A 6 -4.39 -12.71 10.69
C VAL A 6 -3.83 -12.35 9.32
N PHE A 7 -4.67 -11.78 8.46
CA PHE A 7 -4.29 -11.36 7.09
C PHE A 7 -3.68 -9.95 7.16
N ALA A 8 -2.35 -9.86 7.25
CA ALA A 8 -1.66 -8.57 7.31
C ALA A 8 -0.71 -8.41 6.11
N ALA A 9 -1.24 -7.94 4.98
CA ALA A 9 -0.41 -7.14 4.09
C ALA A 9 -0.20 -5.78 4.72
N ALA A 10 0.99 -5.21 4.62
CA ALA A 10 1.30 -3.89 5.15
C ALA A 10 1.83 -3.01 4.03
N ALA A 11 1.20 -1.86 3.82
CA ALA A 11 1.72 -0.80 2.98
C ALA A 11 2.28 0.31 3.88
N ALA A 12 3.55 0.62 3.72
CA ALA A 12 4.22 1.75 4.33
C ALA A 12 4.58 2.75 3.23
N PHE A 13 4.12 3.98 3.40
CA PHE A 13 4.35 5.08 2.46
C PHE A 13 5.13 6.17 3.16
N THR A 14 6.12 6.70 2.47
CA THR A 14 6.98 7.77 2.96
C THR A 14 6.86 8.99 2.05
N PRO A 15 6.68 10.19 2.62
CA PRO A 15 6.60 11.43 1.89
C PRO A 15 7.98 11.85 1.35
N ALA A 16 8.00 12.69 0.32
CA ALA A 16 9.22 13.39 -0.09
C ALA A 16 9.71 14.27 1.06
N SER A 17 10.85 13.91 1.68
CA SER A 17 11.55 14.79 2.60
C SER A 17 12.19 15.92 1.79
N GLY A 18 11.57 17.10 1.82
CA GLY A 18 12.12 18.30 1.20
C GLY A 18 13.35 18.90 1.91
N ASP A 19 13.96 18.21 2.88
CA ASP A 19 15.02 18.81 3.73
C ASP A 19 16.03 17.81 4.30
N GLY A 20 16.53 16.85 3.49
CA GLY A 20 17.73 16.07 3.84
C GLY A 20 17.72 15.30 5.17
N SER A 21 16.55 15.20 5.81
CA SER A 21 16.36 14.61 7.12
C SER A 21 15.66 13.28 6.93
N THR A 22 16.25 12.21 7.45
CA THR A 22 15.73 10.84 7.44
C THR A 22 14.45 10.63 8.26
N GLU A 23 13.69 11.69 8.55
CA GLU A 23 12.49 11.71 9.40
C GLU A 23 11.25 12.26 8.67
N GLY A 24 11.08 11.90 7.39
CA GLY A 24 9.78 12.07 6.71
C GLY A 24 8.76 11.12 7.32
N GLY A 25 7.69 11.64 7.95
CA GLY A 25 6.70 10.82 8.66
C GLY A 25 6.09 9.69 7.81
N TYR A 26 5.79 8.55 8.40
CA TYR A 26 5.38 7.34 7.67
C TYR A 26 3.87 7.13 7.77
N TYR A 27 3.19 6.88 6.66
CA TYR A 27 1.83 6.34 6.68
C TYR A 27 1.92 4.83 6.58
N THR A 28 1.43 4.10 7.58
CA THR A 28 1.36 2.64 7.55
C THR A 28 -0.06 2.16 7.70
N LYS A 29 -0.46 1.21 6.86
CA LYS A 29 -1.74 0.52 6.99
C LYS A 29 -1.61 -0.95 6.67
N ALA A 30 -2.25 -1.75 7.52
CA ALA A 30 -2.52 -3.14 7.20
C ALA A 30 -3.68 -3.25 6.20
N GLY A 31 -3.71 -4.36 5.45
CA GLY A 31 -4.82 -4.76 4.59
C GLY A 31 -6.12 -5.03 5.36
N PRO A 32 -7.14 -5.63 4.72
CA PRO A 32 -8.49 -5.75 5.26
C PRO A 32 -8.63 -6.66 6.49
N GLY A 33 -7.57 -7.34 6.94
CA GLY A 33 -7.62 -8.32 8.04
C GLY A 33 -8.32 -9.64 7.70
N LYS A 34 -8.93 -9.76 6.51
CA LYS A 34 -9.55 -10.96 5.92
C LYS A 34 -9.45 -10.92 4.39
N PRO A 35 -9.72 -12.03 3.67
CA PRO A 35 -9.83 -11.99 2.21
C PRO A 35 -10.89 -10.97 1.77
N GLY A 36 -10.58 -10.25 0.70
CA GLY A 36 -11.43 -9.19 0.16
C GLY A 36 -10.66 -7.94 -0.20
N ASP A 37 -11.42 -6.92 -0.59
CA ASP A 37 -10.92 -5.64 -1.07
C ASP A 37 -11.14 -4.56 0.00
N ALA A 38 -10.14 -3.70 0.22
CA ALA A 38 -10.28 -2.51 1.05
C ALA A 38 -9.58 -1.32 0.38
N CYS A 39 -10.27 -0.18 0.34
CA CYS A 39 -9.74 1.10 -0.12
C CYS A 39 -9.35 1.96 1.08
N PHE A 40 -8.20 2.61 0.99
CA PHE A 40 -7.64 3.44 2.05
C PHE A 40 -7.26 4.81 1.51
N ASN A 41 -7.80 5.85 2.14
CA ASN A 41 -7.38 7.23 1.88
C ASN A 41 -6.12 7.55 2.71
N ILE A 42 -5.13 8.18 2.08
CA ILE A 42 -3.87 8.59 2.75
C ILE A 42 -3.99 9.95 3.45
N GLY A 43 -5.10 10.66 3.27
CA GLY A 43 -5.44 11.87 4.04
C GLY A 43 -4.42 12.98 3.86
N ASN A 44 -3.79 13.44 4.94
CA ASN A 44 -2.84 14.56 4.92
C ASN A 44 -1.59 14.33 4.06
N TRP A 45 -1.34 13.07 3.67
CA TRP A 45 -0.26 12.63 2.79
C TRP A 45 -0.63 12.64 1.30
N ASN A 46 -1.84 13.11 0.97
CA ASN A 46 -2.30 13.29 -0.39
C ASN A 46 -1.25 14.04 -1.23
N ASN A 47 -0.87 13.46 -2.35
CA ASN A 47 0.07 14.05 -3.31
C ASN A 47 1.45 14.39 -2.72
N LYS A 48 1.90 13.61 -1.73
CA LYS A 48 3.21 13.81 -1.06
C LYS A 48 4.08 12.57 -1.04
N ILE A 49 3.55 11.41 -1.47
CA ILE A 49 4.25 10.13 -1.38
C ILE A 49 5.38 10.06 -2.42
N SER A 50 6.59 9.78 -1.95
CA SER A 50 7.80 9.67 -2.76
C SER A 50 8.39 8.28 -2.79
N SER A 51 8.06 7.45 -1.81
CA SER A 51 8.59 6.09 -1.67
C SER A 51 7.56 5.16 -1.05
N ILE A 52 7.61 3.91 -1.50
CA ILE A 52 6.62 2.89 -1.19
C ILE A 52 7.37 1.64 -0.75
N ARG A 53 6.96 1.10 0.41
CA ARG A 53 7.33 -0.23 0.84
C ARG A 53 6.07 -1.05 1.02
N TYR A 54 5.94 -2.09 0.22
CA TYR A 54 4.79 -2.97 0.23
C TYR A 54 5.18 -4.39 0.64
N TYR A 55 4.40 -4.95 1.54
CA TYR A 55 4.48 -6.34 1.97
C TYR A 55 3.17 -7.04 1.60
N SER A 56 3.24 -7.99 0.66
CA SER A 56 2.11 -8.72 0.08
C SER A 56 1.63 -9.87 0.95
N ASP A 57 2.54 -10.60 1.58
CA ASP A 57 2.23 -11.86 2.28
C ASP A 57 2.16 -11.65 3.80
N ASN A 58 1.28 -12.39 4.47
CA ASN A 58 1.32 -12.44 5.93
C ASN A 58 2.52 -13.30 6.40
N PRO A 59 2.98 -13.13 7.66
CA PRO A 59 4.14 -13.87 8.19
C PRO A 59 3.97 -15.40 8.15
N GLU A 60 2.73 -15.88 8.18
CA GLU A 60 2.40 -17.30 8.12
C GLU A 60 2.36 -17.86 6.68
N HIS A 61 2.51 -17.00 5.67
CA HIS A 61 2.42 -17.34 4.24
C HIS A 61 1.12 -18.05 3.83
N THR A 62 0.03 -17.81 4.56
CA THR A 62 -1.31 -18.35 4.29
C THR A 62 -2.20 -17.36 3.53
N SER A 63 -1.72 -16.13 3.34
CA SER A 63 -2.42 -15.11 2.58
C SER A 63 -1.48 -14.23 1.78
N ARG A 64 -2.00 -13.74 0.66
CA ARG A 64 -1.33 -12.76 -0.19
C ARG A 64 -2.30 -11.66 -0.56
N CYS A 65 -1.76 -10.45 -0.62
CA CYS A 65 -2.48 -9.29 -1.09
C CYS A 65 -1.78 -8.64 -2.28
N CYS A 66 -2.59 -8.00 -3.11
CA CYS A 66 -2.16 -7.06 -4.12
C CYS A 66 -2.47 -5.64 -3.68
N VAL A 67 -1.69 -4.67 -4.17
CA VAL A 67 -1.92 -3.24 -3.98
C VAL A 67 -2.07 -2.52 -5.32
N GLU A 68 -2.98 -1.55 -5.35
CA GLU A 68 -3.24 -0.63 -6.46
C GLU A 68 -3.21 0.80 -5.93
N PHE A 69 -2.69 1.75 -6.72
CA PHE A 69 -2.54 3.16 -6.34
C PHE A 69 -3.47 4.04 -7.16
N TYR A 70 -3.99 5.10 -6.55
CA TYR A 70 -4.97 5.99 -7.17
C TYR A 70 -4.65 7.45 -6.88
N ASP A 71 -4.87 8.33 -7.86
CA ASP A 71 -4.65 9.79 -7.74
C ASP A 71 -5.84 10.57 -7.17
N SER A 72 -6.87 9.83 -6.77
CA SER A 72 -8.13 10.36 -6.29
C SER A 72 -8.53 9.65 -5.01
N PRO A 73 -9.23 10.31 -4.07
CA PRO A 73 -9.81 9.65 -2.92
C PRO A 73 -10.78 8.52 -3.32
N ASN A 74 -10.99 7.58 -2.40
CA ASN A 74 -11.94 6.48 -2.56
C ASN A 74 -11.66 5.57 -3.76
N CYS A 75 -10.40 5.47 -4.18
CA CYS A 75 -9.94 4.58 -5.25
C CYS A 75 -10.64 4.81 -6.60
N ALA A 76 -10.85 6.09 -6.96
CA ALA A 76 -11.66 6.47 -8.13
C ALA A 76 -10.89 6.54 -9.47
N ASN A 77 -9.55 6.63 -9.46
CA ASN A 77 -8.74 6.71 -10.70
C ASN A 77 -7.37 6.06 -10.54
N LEU A 78 -7.14 4.94 -11.23
CA LEU A 78 -5.97 4.07 -11.07
C LEU A 78 -4.74 4.68 -11.73
N ILE A 79 -3.60 4.64 -11.05
CA ILE A 79 -2.30 5.13 -11.55
C ILE A 79 -1.19 4.09 -11.38
N GLY A 80 -0.07 4.31 -12.10
CA GLY A 80 1.14 3.50 -11.98
C GLY A 80 1.03 2.12 -12.64
N PRO A 81 1.79 1.12 -12.17
CA PRO A 81 1.95 -0.17 -12.85
C PRO A 81 0.75 -1.12 -12.70
N GLY A 82 -0.38 -0.65 -12.17
CA GLY A 82 -1.51 -1.49 -11.82
C GLY A 82 -1.26 -2.38 -10.60
N SER A 83 -1.96 -3.51 -10.52
CA SER A 83 -1.96 -4.40 -9.34
C SER A 83 -0.60 -5.04 -9.07
N GLN A 84 -0.02 -4.76 -7.89
CA GLN A 84 1.26 -5.32 -7.45
C GLN A 84 1.04 -6.34 -6.33
N CYS A 85 1.36 -7.61 -6.57
CA CYS A 85 1.03 -8.73 -5.67
C CYS A 85 2.24 -9.37 -4.98
N ARG A 86 3.40 -8.71 -5.00
CA ARG A 86 4.64 -9.19 -4.38
C ARG A 86 5.21 -8.10 -3.49
N ASN A 87 6.03 -8.49 -2.53
CA ASN A 87 6.82 -7.54 -1.75
C ASN A 87 7.66 -6.68 -2.69
N PHE A 88 7.61 -5.36 -2.53
CA PHE A 88 8.50 -4.46 -3.24
C PHE A 88 8.83 -3.23 -2.41
N PHE A 89 9.97 -2.65 -2.74
CA PHE A 89 10.41 -1.35 -2.26
C PHE A 89 10.80 -0.54 -3.49
N ALA A 90 10.19 0.62 -3.66
CA ALA A 90 10.40 1.45 -4.83
C ALA A 90 10.23 2.93 -4.48
N ASP A 91 10.98 3.76 -5.18
CA ASP A 91 10.68 5.18 -5.26
C ASP A 91 9.45 5.36 -6.15
N ALA A 92 8.51 6.20 -5.72
CA ALA A 92 7.28 6.49 -6.45
C ALA A 92 7.57 7.10 -7.83
N LYS A 93 8.73 7.74 -8.00
CA LYS A 93 9.21 8.27 -9.29
C LYS A 93 9.50 7.18 -10.30
N ASP A 94 10.08 6.06 -9.86
CA ASP A 94 10.39 4.92 -10.74
C ASP A 94 9.12 4.21 -11.21
N LEU A 95 8.03 4.38 -10.45
CA LEU A 95 6.70 3.87 -10.77
C LEU A 95 5.83 4.90 -11.52
N GLY A 96 6.34 6.11 -11.79
CA GLY A 96 5.61 7.17 -12.47
C GLY A 96 4.42 7.74 -11.70
N ILE A 97 4.44 7.68 -10.36
CA ILE A 97 3.35 8.09 -9.45
C ILE A 97 3.84 8.99 -8.30
N ASN A 98 4.97 9.66 -8.50
CA ASN A 98 5.60 10.48 -7.48
C ASN A 98 4.77 11.69 -7.13
N ASN A 99 4.42 11.85 -5.85
CA ASN A 99 3.55 12.91 -5.35
C ASN A 99 2.15 12.90 -6.00
N ASP A 100 1.70 11.77 -6.53
CA ASP A 100 0.38 11.68 -7.18
C ASP A 100 -0.61 10.80 -6.41
N ILE A 101 -0.15 10.02 -5.42
CA ILE A 101 -1.00 9.07 -4.72
C ILE A 101 -1.94 9.81 -3.75
N SER A 102 -3.23 9.51 -3.81
CA SER A 102 -4.30 10.00 -2.92
C SER A 102 -5.06 8.89 -2.18
N SER A 103 -5.10 7.70 -2.75
CA SER A 103 -5.61 6.50 -2.09
C SER A 103 -4.94 5.25 -2.64
N PHE A 104 -5.06 4.15 -1.91
CA PHE A 104 -4.62 2.85 -2.39
C PHE A 104 -5.66 1.80 -2.03
N LYS A 105 -5.76 0.78 -2.88
CA LYS A 105 -6.61 -0.38 -2.65
C LYS A 105 -5.74 -1.58 -2.37
N THR A 106 -6.14 -2.39 -1.40
CA THR A 106 -5.58 -3.72 -1.23
C THR A 106 -6.63 -4.76 -1.55
N ARG A 107 -6.21 -5.84 -2.21
CA ARG A 107 -7.01 -7.03 -2.48
C ARG A 107 -6.30 -8.24 -1.92
N CYS A 108 -6.88 -8.87 -0.92
CA CYS A 108 -6.29 -10.01 -0.22
C CYS A 108 -7.02 -11.31 -0.54
N PHE A 109 -6.27 -12.39 -0.67
CA PHE A 109 -6.77 -13.74 -0.89
C PHE A 109 -5.99 -14.73 -0.03
N ALA A 110 -6.68 -15.81 0.36
CA ALA A 110 -6.00 -16.96 0.95
C ALA A 110 -5.13 -17.63 -0.12
N ILE A 111 -3.93 -18.04 0.28
CA ILE A 111 -3.06 -18.86 -0.55
C ILE A 111 -2.88 -20.20 0.18
N SER A 112 -3.08 -21.28 -0.57
CA SER A 112 -3.04 -22.66 -0.11
C SER A 112 -1.72 -23.33 -0.45
#